data_AF-A0A6M7WED5-F1
#
_entry.id   AF-A0A6M7WED5-F1
#
_cell.length_a   1.000
_cell.length_b   1.000
_cell.length_c   1.000
_cell.angle_alpha   90.00
_cell.angle_beta   90.00
_cell.angle_gamma   90.00
#
_symmetry.space_group_name_H-M   'P 1'
#
loop_
_entity.id
_entity.type
_entity.pdbx_description
1 polymer ?
#
loop_
_entity_poly.entity_id
_entity_poly.type
_entity_poly.pdbx_seq_one_letter_code
_entity_poly.pdbx_strand_id
1 'polypeptide(L)'
;MDDFHRGLITQVHCYECNALYDRIPCPVCGHVIEAEKVRQPDGSYVERRTVPGALGWSTHLLLEMMRREWERADDGPAPMGKTSRKLVIVILFWTFFESLMDRFYHAALGDLDEAEAAKILRKFKFVGGQLDELHKSLWGMSFWEDLAALDYVSLAEQIRTIQERRNAFIHGDPEAIDDTLVARTMGILMDVQFAWIKLFNTRCTHKRRKIPIRHQVERAAKTR
;
A
#
# COMPACT_ATOMS: atom_id res chain seq x y z
N MET A 1 -22.70 24.95 -5.48
CA MET A 1 -21.53 24.06 -5.43
C MET A 1 -21.81 23.01 -4.36
N ASP A 2 -22.75 22.08 -4.59
CA ASP A 2 -23.40 21.40 -3.46
C ASP A 2 -23.78 19.92 -3.69
N ASP A 3 -23.06 19.20 -4.56
CA ASP A 3 -23.38 17.78 -4.83
C ASP A 3 -22.20 16.80 -4.82
N PHE A 4 -20.95 17.26 -4.61
CA PHE A 4 -19.80 16.33 -4.55
C PHE A 4 -19.63 15.65 -3.17
N HIS A 5 -20.33 16.13 -2.14
CA HIS A 5 -20.22 15.61 -0.76
C HIS A 5 -21.26 14.55 -0.39
N ARG A 6 -22.26 14.27 -1.24
CA ARG A 6 -23.32 13.29 -0.93
C ARG A 6 -22.93 11.81 -1.08
N GLY A 7 -21.73 11.52 -1.60
CA GLY A 7 -21.25 10.14 -1.85
C GLY A 7 -20.16 9.63 -0.93
N LEU A 8 -19.63 10.46 -0.02
CA LEU A 8 -18.56 10.04 0.89
C LEU A 8 -19.19 9.41 2.14
N ILE A 9 -19.36 8.08 2.11
CA ILE A 9 -19.75 7.31 3.29
C ILE A 9 -18.71 7.60 4.38
N THR A 10 -19.18 8.24 5.43
CA THR A 10 -18.33 8.71 6.51
C THR A 10 -18.06 7.54 7.45
N GLN A 11 -16.80 7.08 7.54
CA GLN A 11 -16.43 5.94 8.38
C GLN A 11 -15.68 6.40 9.63
N VAL A 12 -15.99 5.74 10.74
CA VAL A 12 -15.35 5.83 12.05
C VAL A 12 -14.28 4.73 12.11
N HIS A 13 -13.09 5.09 12.58
CA HIS A 13 -11.97 4.18 12.72
C HIS A 13 -11.94 3.56 14.12
N CYS A 14 -11.85 2.22 14.21
CA CYS A 14 -11.72 1.53 15.47
C CYS A 14 -10.34 1.74 16.11
N TYR A 15 -10.22 2.33 17.31
CA TYR A 15 -8.90 2.45 17.95
C TYR A 15 -8.34 1.12 18.50
N GLU A 16 -9.19 0.09 18.65
CA GLU A 16 -8.79 -1.25 19.13
C GLU A 16 -8.41 -2.18 17.97
N CYS A 17 -9.30 -2.33 16.98
CA CYS A 17 -9.09 -3.28 15.87
C CYS A 17 -8.75 -2.61 14.53
N ASN A 18 -8.69 -1.28 14.48
CA ASN A 18 -8.42 -0.50 13.28
C ASN A 18 -9.39 -0.71 12.11
N ALA A 19 -10.58 -1.26 12.37
CA ALA A 19 -11.65 -1.38 11.37
C ALA A 19 -12.25 0.00 11.04
N LEU A 20 -12.55 0.25 9.77
CA LEU A 20 -13.38 1.38 9.35
C LEU A 20 -14.84 0.94 9.31
N TYR A 21 -15.72 1.67 9.99
CA TYR A 21 -17.13 1.28 10.12
C TYR A 21 -18.05 2.49 10.23
N ASP A 22 -19.33 2.33 9.94
CA ASP A 22 -20.35 3.39 9.99
C ASP A 22 -21.27 3.29 11.22
N ARG A 23 -21.08 2.28 12.08
CA ARG A 23 -21.94 1.97 13.24
C ARG A 23 -21.17 1.85 14.55
N ILE A 24 -21.72 2.38 15.64
CA ILE A 24 -21.24 2.15 17.01
C ILE A 24 -22.17 1.12 17.68
N PRO A 25 -21.66 0.05 18.33
CA PRO A 25 -20.25 -0.33 18.52
C PRO A 25 -19.57 -0.89 17.25
N CYS A 26 -18.23 -0.96 17.27
CA CYS A 26 -17.44 -1.54 16.19
C CYS A 26 -17.92 -2.97 15.85
N PRO A 27 -18.25 -3.27 14.57
CA PRO A 27 -18.79 -4.59 14.20
C PRO A 27 -17.74 -5.71 14.24
N VAL A 28 -16.45 -5.36 14.30
CA VAL A 28 -15.34 -6.34 14.28
C VAL A 28 -14.92 -6.74 15.70
N CYS A 29 -14.82 -5.79 16.63
CA CYS A 29 -14.34 -6.07 18.00
C CYS A 29 -15.30 -5.65 19.12
N GLY A 30 -16.48 -5.10 18.80
CA GLY A 30 -17.48 -4.69 19.80
C GLY A 30 -17.12 -3.43 20.59
N HIS A 31 -15.97 -2.81 20.33
CA HIS A 31 -15.53 -1.62 21.06
C HIS A 31 -16.40 -0.40 20.74
N VAL A 32 -16.80 0.33 21.78
CA VAL A 32 -17.59 1.56 21.69
C VAL A 32 -16.62 2.74 21.61
N ILE A 33 -16.72 3.54 20.55
CA ILE A 33 -15.86 4.70 20.36
C ILE A 33 -16.63 5.97 20.66
N GLU A 34 -16.13 6.74 21.64
CA GLU A 34 -16.53 8.13 21.81
C GLU A 34 -15.96 8.94 20.63
N ALA A 35 -16.84 9.56 19.83
CA ALA A 35 -16.43 10.32 18.67
C ALA A 35 -15.46 11.46 19.05
N GLU A 36 -14.21 11.36 18.60
CA GLU A 36 -13.20 12.42 18.81
C GLU A 36 -13.63 13.67 18.03
N LYS A 37 -13.94 14.76 18.73
CA LYS A 37 -14.32 16.05 18.14
C LYS A 37 -13.08 16.92 17.98
N VAL A 38 -12.79 17.34 16.75
CA VAL A 38 -11.69 18.25 16.41
C VAL A 38 -12.25 19.65 16.26
N ARG A 39 -11.59 20.63 16.88
CA ARG A 39 -11.94 22.04 16.78
C ARG A 39 -11.39 22.62 15.47
N GLN A 40 -12.27 23.21 14.67
CA GLN A 40 -11.92 23.90 13.43
C GLN A 40 -11.41 25.33 13.69
N PRO A 41 -10.76 25.97 12.70
CA PRO A 41 -10.31 27.36 12.79
C PRO A 41 -11.42 28.38 13.04
N ASP A 42 -12.65 28.07 12.60
CA ASP A 42 -13.86 28.88 12.85
C ASP A 42 -14.44 28.70 14.26
N GLY A 43 -13.83 27.85 15.09
CA GLY A 43 -14.26 27.54 16.44
C GLY A 43 -15.34 26.45 16.53
N SER A 44 -15.84 25.93 15.41
CA SER A 44 -16.77 24.80 15.38
C SER A 44 -16.07 23.48 15.75
N TYR A 45 -16.85 22.48 16.16
CA TYR A 45 -16.34 21.12 16.39
C TYR A 45 -16.89 20.21 15.31
N VAL A 46 -16.00 19.50 14.61
CA VAL A 46 -16.39 18.42 13.71
C VAL A 46 -15.87 17.10 14.23
N GLU A 47 -16.67 16.06 14.06
CA GLU A 47 -16.20 14.69 14.29
C GLU A 47 -15.00 14.42 13.38
N ARG A 48 -13.98 13.75 13.94
CA ARG A 48 -12.83 13.30 13.18
C ARG A 48 -13.25 12.17 12.24
N ARG A 49 -13.62 12.56 11.03
CA ARG A 49 -14.04 11.64 9.97
C ARG A 49 -12.80 11.10 9.25
N THR A 50 -12.72 9.79 9.10
CA THR A 50 -11.66 9.15 8.30
C THR A 50 -12.24 8.85 6.92
N VAL A 51 -11.61 9.38 5.87
CA VAL A 51 -11.94 8.98 4.49
C VAL A 51 -11.50 7.54 4.28
N PRO A 52 -12.18 6.76 3.42
CA PRO A 52 -11.72 5.43 3.03
C PRO A 52 -10.34 5.55 2.37
N GLY A 53 -9.30 5.47 3.17
CA GLY A 53 -7.94 5.27 2.74
C GLY A 53 -7.80 3.79 2.47
N ALA A 54 -7.89 3.38 1.20
CA ALA A 54 -7.34 2.08 0.85
C ALA A 54 -6.83 2.06 -0.60
N LEU A 55 -7.68 2.37 -1.58
CA LEU A 55 -7.36 2.11 -2.99
C LEU A 55 -7.79 3.28 -3.90
N GLY A 56 -6.94 3.60 -4.87
CA GLY A 56 -7.19 4.68 -5.83
C GLY A 56 -8.01 4.23 -7.02
N TRP A 57 -8.50 5.17 -7.82
CA TRP A 57 -9.07 4.84 -9.14
C TRP A 57 -8.06 4.07 -10.01
N SER A 58 -6.80 4.51 -10.02
CA SER A 58 -5.69 3.82 -10.72
C SER A 58 -5.51 2.38 -10.27
N THR A 59 -5.70 2.12 -8.97
CA THR A 59 -5.66 0.77 -8.40
C THR A 59 -6.73 -0.14 -9.00
N HIS A 60 -7.97 0.35 -9.11
CA HIS A 60 -9.08 -0.41 -9.70
C HIS A 60 -8.84 -0.70 -11.17
N LEU A 61 -8.31 0.27 -11.92
CA LEU A 61 -7.96 0.08 -13.32
C LEU A 61 -6.91 -1.02 -13.51
N LEU A 62 -5.86 -1.03 -12.69
CA LEU A 62 -4.81 -2.06 -12.77
C LEU A 62 -5.34 -3.45 -12.45
N LEU A 63 -6.19 -3.59 -11.43
CA LEU A 63 -6.85 -4.85 -11.10
C LEU A 63 -7.75 -5.34 -12.24
N GLU A 64 -8.52 -4.44 -12.84
CA GLU A 64 -9.38 -4.75 -13.99
C GLU A 64 -8.56 -5.17 -15.22
N MET A 65 -7.42 -4.52 -15.49
CA MET A 65 -6.52 -4.92 -16.56
C MET A 65 -5.93 -6.31 -16.32
N MET A 66 -5.51 -6.62 -15.08
CA MET A 66 -5.04 -7.96 -14.73
C MET A 66 -6.14 -9.01 -14.89
N ARG A 67 -7.38 -8.71 -14.48
CA ARG A 67 -8.54 -9.60 -14.65
C ARG A 67 -8.81 -9.88 -16.14
N ARG A 68 -8.85 -8.85 -16.97
CA ARG A 68 -9.07 -9.00 -18.42
C ARG A 68 -7.98 -9.83 -19.09
N GLU A 69 -6.72 -9.60 -18.71
CA GLU A 69 -5.61 -10.38 -19.22
C GLU A 69 -5.67 -11.84 -18.76
N TRP A 70 -6.09 -12.07 -17.52
CA TRP A 70 -6.30 -13.41 -16.99
C TRP A 70 -7.39 -14.17 -17.76
N GLU A 71 -8.47 -13.49 -18.12
CA GLU A 71 -9.59 -14.06 -18.88
C GLU A 71 -9.34 -14.16 -20.40
N ARG A 72 -8.32 -13.46 -20.93
CA ARG A 72 -7.98 -13.48 -22.35
C ARG A 72 -7.66 -14.90 -22.81
N ALA A 73 -8.22 -15.32 -23.93
CA ALA A 73 -7.88 -16.59 -24.56
C ALA A 73 -6.39 -16.64 -24.94
N ASP A 74 -5.79 -17.82 -24.84
CA ASP A 74 -4.40 -18.06 -25.25
C ASP A 74 -4.31 -18.25 -26.77
N ASP A 75 -4.75 -17.24 -27.50
CA ASP A 75 -4.69 -17.22 -28.96
C ASP A 75 -3.33 -16.69 -29.45
N GLY A 76 -2.68 -17.42 -30.36
CA GLY A 76 -1.42 -17.01 -31.00
C GLY A 76 -0.23 -17.95 -30.75
N PRO A 77 0.93 -17.67 -31.39
CA PRO A 77 2.16 -18.43 -31.18
C PRO A 77 2.68 -18.24 -29.74
N ALA A 78 3.28 -19.29 -29.17
CA ALA A 78 3.88 -19.17 -27.84
C ALA A 78 5.07 -18.19 -27.91
N PRO A 79 5.25 -17.32 -26.91
CA PRO A 79 6.48 -16.54 -26.79
C PRO A 79 7.68 -17.49 -26.66
N MET A 80 8.87 -16.99 -26.93
CA MET A 80 10.09 -17.80 -26.90
C MET A 80 10.28 -18.51 -25.55
N GLY A 81 10.56 -19.81 -25.59
CA GLY A 81 10.94 -20.60 -24.42
C GLY A 81 9.81 -20.83 -23.42
N LYS A 82 10.11 -20.71 -22.12
CA LYS A 82 9.16 -20.87 -21.00
C LYS A 82 8.42 -19.58 -20.60
N THR A 83 8.56 -18.52 -21.37
CA THR A 83 7.93 -17.22 -21.09
C THR A 83 6.40 -17.37 -21.06
N SER A 84 5.74 -16.75 -20.08
CA SER A 84 4.27 -16.74 -20.03
C SER A 84 3.68 -15.83 -21.10
N ARG A 85 2.60 -16.28 -21.74
CA ARG A 85 1.77 -15.44 -22.62
C ARG A 85 1.06 -14.30 -21.87
N LYS A 86 0.91 -14.46 -20.55
CA LYS A 86 0.23 -13.53 -19.66
C LYS A 86 1.23 -12.80 -18.75
N LEU A 87 2.50 -12.70 -19.15
CA LEU A 87 3.56 -12.03 -18.37
C LEU A 87 3.19 -10.60 -17.95
N VAL A 88 2.33 -9.93 -18.73
CA VAL A 88 1.88 -8.56 -18.43
C VAL A 88 1.13 -8.48 -17.10
N ILE A 89 0.53 -9.58 -16.60
CA ILE A 89 -0.06 -9.65 -15.26
C ILE A 89 0.98 -9.33 -14.18
N VAL A 90 2.19 -9.90 -14.29
CA VAL A 90 3.28 -9.68 -13.33
C VAL A 90 3.77 -8.22 -13.39
N ILE A 91 3.81 -7.63 -14.58
CA ILE A 91 4.16 -6.22 -14.77
C ILE A 91 3.09 -5.30 -14.16
N LEU A 92 1.82 -5.56 -14.46
CA LEU A 92 0.68 -4.80 -13.91
C LEU A 92 0.59 -4.92 -12.40
N PHE A 93 0.84 -6.12 -11.85
CA PHE A 93 0.91 -6.35 -10.42
C PHE A 93 1.98 -5.48 -9.78
N TRP A 94 3.18 -5.41 -10.36
CA TRP A 94 4.25 -4.59 -9.80
C TRP A 94 3.89 -3.11 -9.82
N THR A 95 3.31 -2.60 -10.92
CA THR A 95 2.81 -1.21 -10.98
C THR A 95 1.69 -0.96 -9.97
N PHE A 96 0.81 -1.94 -9.74
CA PHE A 96 -0.22 -1.87 -8.71
C PHE A 96 0.41 -1.78 -7.31
N PHE A 97 1.38 -2.64 -7.01
CA PHE A 97 2.10 -2.63 -5.75
C PHE A 97 2.86 -1.31 -5.51
N GLU A 98 3.54 -0.79 -6.53
CA GLU A 98 4.19 0.54 -6.48
C GLU A 98 3.18 1.65 -6.17
N SER A 99 2.00 1.60 -6.79
CA SER A 99 0.92 2.58 -6.54
C SER A 99 0.37 2.49 -5.11
N LEU A 100 0.33 1.30 -4.52
CA LEU A 100 0.00 1.14 -3.10
C LEU A 100 1.08 1.79 -2.24
N MET A 101 2.35 1.44 -2.45
CA MET A 101 3.46 1.96 -1.66
C MET A 101 3.59 3.48 -1.74
N ASP A 102 3.42 4.07 -2.93
CA ASP A 102 3.41 5.52 -3.09
C ASP A 102 2.38 6.19 -2.17
N ARG A 103 1.14 5.68 -2.18
CA ARG A 103 0.08 6.14 -1.27
C ARG A 103 0.41 5.91 0.19
N PHE A 104 1.07 4.80 0.50
CA PHE A 104 1.50 4.46 1.87
C PHE A 104 2.37 5.57 2.44
N TYR A 105 3.44 5.89 1.71
CA TYR A 105 4.46 6.80 2.19
C TYR A 105 3.96 8.25 2.13
N HIS A 106 3.11 8.60 1.16
CA HIS A 106 2.39 9.87 1.19
C HIS A 106 1.53 10.02 2.46
N ALA A 107 0.75 9.00 2.82
CA ALA A 107 -0.06 9.03 4.03
C ALA A 107 0.80 9.00 5.31
N ALA A 108 1.88 8.21 5.32
CA ALA A 108 2.82 8.12 6.43
C ALA A 108 3.55 9.43 6.69
N LEU A 109 3.80 10.23 5.66
CA LEU A 109 4.44 11.55 5.76
C LEU A 109 3.45 12.71 5.85
N GLY A 110 2.14 12.46 5.88
CA GLY A 110 1.09 13.50 5.88
C GLY A 110 1.02 14.38 7.13
N ASP A 111 1.94 14.18 8.09
CA ASP A 111 2.13 15.05 9.25
C ASP A 111 3.22 16.12 9.02
N LEU A 112 3.98 16.00 7.93
CA LEU A 112 5.01 16.96 7.53
C LEU A 112 4.43 17.99 6.55
N ASP A 113 5.14 19.11 6.41
CA ASP A 113 4.85 20.07 5.35
C ASP A 113 5.00 19.42 3.97
N GLU A 114 4.14 19.78 3.03
CA GLU A 114 4.08 19.16 1.70
C GLU A 114 5.44 19.21 0.97
N ALA A 115 6.16 20.33 1.09
CA ALA A 115 7.48 20.49 0.50
C ALA A 115 8.53 19.55 1.12
N GLU A 116 8.42 19.28 2.43
CA GLU A 116 9.33 18.41 3.16
C GLU A 116 9.04 16.93 2.88
N ALA A 117 7.76 16.55 2.87
CA ALA A 117 7.32 15.22 2.44
C ALA A 117 7.76 14.93 0.99
N ALA A 118 7.56 15.87 0.06
CA ALA A 118 7.98 15.72 -1.33
C ALA A 118 9.51 15.65 -1.49
N LYS A 119 10.29 16.27 -0.61
CA LYS A 119 11.76 16.16 -0.60
C LYS A 119 12.20 14.76 -0.17
N ILE A 120 11.58 14.20 0.86
CA ILE A 120 11.86 12.83 1.34
C ILE A 120 11.50 11.81 0.26
N LEU A 121 10.30 11.90 -0.32
CA LEU A 121 9.84 10.97 -1.35
C LEU A 121 10.70 11.04 -2.62
N ARG A 122 11.18 12.23 -3.02
CA ARG A 122 12.13 12.35 -4.14
C ARG A 122 13.47 11.67 -3.88
N LYS A 123 13.96 11.67 -2.63
CA LYS A 123 15.18 10.96 -2.25
C LYS A 123 14.99 9.44 -2.39
N PHE A 124 13.82 8.93 -2.02
CA PHE A 124 13.45 7.52 -2.13
C PHE A 124 12.50 7.28 -3.31
N LYS A 125 12.93 7.67 -4.53
CA LYS A 125 12.09 7.62 -5.73
C LYS A 125 11.73 6.21 -6.21
N PHE A 126 12.49 5.20 -5.81
CA PHE A 126 12.28 3.81 -6.20
C PHE A 126 11.65 3.04 -5.06
N VAL A 127 10.63 2.23 -5.35
CA VAL A 127 9.91 1.46 -4.35
C VAL A 127 10.86 0.61 -3.50
N GLY A 128 11.88 -0.03 -4.09
CA GLY A 128 12.87 -0.81 -3.32
C GLY A 128 13.55 0.00 -2.20
N GLY A 129 13.98 1.23 -2.50
CA GLY A 129 14.55 2.13 -1.49
C GLY A 129 13.51 2.58 -0.44
N GLN A 130 12.24 2.66 -0.82
CA GLN A 130 11.17 2.96 0.12
C GLN A 130 10.92 1.79 1.10
N LEU A 131 10.86 0.55 0.59
CA LEU A 131 10.60 -0.65 1.38
C LEU A 131 11.71 -0.93 2.41
N ASP A 132 12.97 -0.74 2.01
CA ASP A 132 14.11 -1.12 2.84
C ASP A 132 14.63 0.05 3.70
N GLU A 133 14.88 1.21 3.09
CA GLU A 133 15.55 2.34 3.77
C GLU A 133 14.55 3.30 4.41
N LEU A 134 13.55 3.78 3.64
CA LEU A 134 12.57 4.74 4.16
C LEU A 134 11.71 4.11 5.27
N HIS A 135 11.22 2.89 5.06
CA HIS A 135 10.42 2.18 6.05
C HIS A 135 11.18 2.02 7.37
N LYS A 136 12.44 1.58 7.29
CA LYS A 136 13.33 1.44 8.45
C LYS A 136 13.62 2.76 9.14
N SER A 137 13.75 3.85 8.38
CA SER A 137 13.92 5.18 8.96
C SER A 137 12.67 5.69 9.69
N LEU A 138 11.47 5.26 9.29
CA LEU A 138 10.21 5.72 9.89
C LEU A 138 9.80 4.87 11.11
N TRP A 139 10.07 3.57 11.10
CA TRP A 139 9.57 2.64 12.12
C TRP A 139 10.63 1.70 12.73
N GLY A 140 11.90 1.85 12.39
CA GLY A 140 13.00 1.03 12.94
C GLY A 140 13.09 -0.39 12.39
N MET A 141 12.20 -0.76 11.45
CA MET A 141 12.14 -2.07 10.79
C MET A 141 11.90 -1.89 9.30
N SER A 142 12.35 -2.85 8.50
CA SER A 142 12.04 -2.92 7.07
C SER A 142 10.57 -3.24 6.82
N PHE A 143 10.07 -2.91 5.61
CA PHE A 143 8.72 -3.27 5.19
C PHE A 143 8.43 -4.76 5.35
N TRP A 144 9.41 -5.60 5.06
CA TRP A 144 9.25 -7.05 5.14
C TRP A 144 9.14 -7.56 6.57
N GLU A 145 9.91 -6.98 7.49
CA GLU A 145 9.79 -7.26 8.92
C GLU A 145 8.42 -6.81 9.45
N ASP A 146 7.88 -5.70 8.94
CA ASP A 146 6.55 -5.23 9.31
C ASP A 146 5.45 -6.18 8.80
N LEU A 147 5.55 -6.68 7.56
CA LEU A 147 4.65 -7.73 7.06
C LEU A 147 4.74 -9.01 7.89
N ALA A 148 5.95 -9.43 8.27
CA ALA A 148 6.15 -10.60 9.12
C ALA A 148 5.51 -10.42 10.51
N ALA A 149 5.65 -9.23 11.11
CA ALA A 149 5.02 -8.89 12.40
C ALA A 149 3.48 -8.83 12.32
N LEU A 150 2.92 -8.72 11.12
CA LEU A 150 1.48 -8.74 10.85
C LEU A 150 0.96 -10.12 10.42
N ASP A 151 1.77 -11.18 10.55
CA ASP A 151 1.51 -12.58 10.17
C ASP A 151 1.46 -12.83 8.65
N TYR A 152 2.10 -11.98 7.84
CA TYR A 152 2.15 -12.08 6.38
C TYR A 152 3.53 -12.54 5.84
N VAL A 153 4.19 -13.48 6.52
CA VAL A 153 5.54 -13.96 6.14
C VAL A 153 5.55 -14.56 4.71
N SER A 154 4.64 -15.48 4.42
CA SER A 154 4.55 -16.12 3.10
C SER A 154 4.25 -15.11 2.00
N LEU A 155 3.41 -14.10 2.29
CA LEU A 155 3.11 -13.05 1.33
C LEU A 155 4.34 -12.20 1.02
N ALA A 156 5.13 -11.84 2.03
CA ALA A 156 6.38 -11.10 1.86
C ALA A 156 7.36 -11.85 0.93
N GLU A 157 7.53 -13.16 1.14
CA GLU A 157 8.37 -14.02 0.28
C GLU A 157 7.87 -14.07 -1.16
N GLN A 158 6.56 -14.15 -1.35
CA GLN A 158 5.95 -14.17 -2.68
C GLN A 158 6.14 -12.84 -3.41
N ILE A 159 5.94 -11.70 -2.73
CA ILE A 159 6.18 -10.37 -3.32
C ILE A 159 7.66 -10.19 -3.69
N ARG A 160 8.61 -10.62 -2.83
CA ARG A 160 10.04 -10.60 -3.16
C ARG A 160 10.36 -11.44 -4.38
N THR A 161 9.82 -12.66 -4.46
CA THR A 161 9.99 -13.53 -5.63
C THR A 161 9.50 -12.84 -6.90
N ILE A 162 8.32 -12.19 -6.84
CA ILE A 162 7.78 -11.45 -7.98
C ILE A 162 8.71 -10.30 -8.39
N GLN A 163 9.23 -9.53 -7.43
CA GLN A 163 10.18 -8.44 -7.68
C GLN A 163 11.45 -8.95 -8.36
N GLU A 164 12.06 -10.01 -7.82
CA GLU A 164 13.30 -10.62 -8.35
C GLU A 164 13.11 -11.10 -9.78
N ARG A 165 12.04 -11.84 -10.04
CA ARG A 165 11.75 -12.40 -11.37
C ARG A 165 11.39 -11.31 -12.38
N ARG A 166 10.61 -10.29 -11.98
CA ARG A 166 10.34 -9.11 -12.81
C ARG A 166 11.62 -8.35 -13.16
N ASN A 167 12.56 -8.23 -12.22
CA ASN A 167 13.83 -7.57 -12.48
C ASN A 167 14.70 -8.38 -13.45
N ALA A 168 14.80 -9.70 -13.27
CA ALA A 168 15.49 -10.58 -14.21
C ALA A 168 14.91 -10.45 -15.64
N PHE A 169 13.58 -10.41 -15.76
CA PHE A 169 12.91 -10.18 -17.05
C PHE A 169 13.34 -8.88 -17.72
N ILE A 170 13.36 -7.77 -16.98
CA ILE A 170 13.76 -6.46 -17.52
C ILE A 170 15.25 -6.41 -17.86
N HIS A 171 16.07 -7.22 -17.20
CA HIS A 171 17.50 -7.35 -17.50
C HIS A 171 17.80 -8.37 -18.60
N GLY A 172 16.78 -8.91 -19.28
CA GLY A 172 16.94 -9.70 -20.51
C GLY A 172 16.80 -11.21 -20.34
N ASP A 173 16.28 -11.69 -19.20
CA ASP A 173 15.87 -13.08 -19.03
C ASP A 173 14.37 -13.25 -19.36
N PRO A 174 13.98 -13.56 -20.61
CA PRO A 174 12.57 -13.68 -20.98
C PRO A 174 11.86 -14.80 -20.21
N GLU A 175 12.56 -15.85 -19.80
CA GLU A 175 12.00 -16.99 -19.07
C GLU A 175 11.85 -16.73 -17.56
N ALA A 176 12.22 -15.54 -17.09
CA ALA A 176 12.04 -15.15 -15.70
C ALA A 176 10.55 -15.05 -15.31
N ILE A 177 9.66 -14.79 -16.26
CA ILE A 177 8.22 -14.75 -16.02
C ILE A 177 7.57 -15.93 -16.75
N ASP A 178 7.31 -17.01 -16.01
CA ASP A 178 6.63 -18.21 -16.48
C ASP A 178 5.16 -18.26 -16.00
N ASP A 179 4.39 -19.23 -16.50
CA ASP A 179 2.97 -19.39 -16.13
C ASP A 179 2.78 -19.69 -14.64
N THR A 180 3.77 -20.29 -13.99
CA THR A 180 3.74 -20.56 -12.54
C THR A 180 3.79 -19.27 -11.74
N LEU A 181 4.68 -18.34 -12.12
CA LEU A 181 4.78 -17.03 -11.50
C LEU A 181 3.51 -16.21 -11.74
N VAL A 182 2.94 -16.26 -12.94
CA VAL A 182 1.68 -15.56 -13.27
C VAL A 182 0.52 -16.09 -12.42
N ALA A 183 0.33 -17.41 -12.35
CA ALA A 183 -0.71 -18.01 -11.53
C ALA A 183 -0.55 -17.66 -10.04
N ARG A 184 0.69 -17.70 -9.53
CA ARG A 184 1.00 -17.29 -8.15
C ARG A 184 0.67 -15.81 -7.90
N THR A 185 1.02 -14.94 -8.84
CA THR A 185 0.74 -13.50 -8.75
C THR A 185 -0.75 -13.23 -8.65
N MET A 186 -1.57 -13.92 -9.44
CA MET A 186 -3.04 -13.82 -9.34
C MET A 186 -3.55 -14.37 -8.01
N GLY A 187 -2.97 -15.47 -7.52
CA GLY A 187 -3.37 -16.12 -6.28
C GLY A 187 -3.20 -15.26 -5.03
N ILE A 188 -2.26 -14.31 -5.01
CA ILE A 188 -1.98 -13.47 -3.84
C ILE A 188 -2.71 -12.12 -3.83
N LEU A 189 -3.46 -11.75 -4.87
CA LEU A 189 -4.03 -10.40 -4.98
C LEU A 189 -4.90 -10.01 -3.78
N MET A 190 -5.69 -10.96 -3.28
CA MET A 190 -6.55 -10.75 -2.11
C MET A 190 -5.74 -10.59 -0.82
N ASP A 191 -4.72 -11.43 -0.63
CA ASP A 191 -3.82 -11.33 0.53
C ASP A 191 -3.03 -10.02 0.53
N VAL A 192 -2.59 -9.54 -0.65
CA VAL A 192 -1.97 -8.22 -0.80
C VAL A 192 -2.92 -7.12 -0.35
N GLN A 193 -4.20 -7.17 -0.73
CA GLN A 193 -5.17 -6.17 -0.29
C GLN A 193 -5.40 -6.20 1.23
N PHE A 194 -5.53 -7.38 1.83
CA PHE A 194 -5.72 -7.48 3.28
C PHE A 194 -4.48 -7.04 4.06
N ALA A 195 -3.29 -7.46 3.64
CA ALA A 195 -2.04 -7.03 4.22
C ALA A 195 -1.85 -5.52 4.10
N TRP A 196 -2.15 -4.97 2.93
CA TRP A 196 -2.11 -3.54 2.66
C TRP A 196 -3.00 -2.75 3.62
N ILE A 197 -4.28 -3.13 3.75
CA ILE A 197 -5.21 -2.45 4.66
C ILE A 197 -4.71 -2.53 6.10
N LYS A 198 -4.28 -3.71 6.56
CA LYS A 198 -3.78 -3.91 7.93
C LYS A 198 -2.54 -3.05 8.19
N LEU A 199 -1.59 -3.03 7.26
CA LEU A 199 -0.36 -2.26 7.36
C LEU A 199 -0.64 -0.75 7.33
N PHE A 200 -1.44 -0.29 6.35
CA PHE A 200 -1.84 1.10 6.21
C PHE A 200 -2.51 1.61 7.48
N ASN A 201 -3.45 0.84 8.04
CA ASN A 201 -4.10 1.24 9.28
C ASN A 201 -3.12 1.24 10.46
N THR A 202 -2.30 0.21 10.60
CA THR A 202 -1.31 0.13 11.69
C THR A 202 -0.35 1.32 11.71
N ARG A 203 0.07 1.82 10.54
CA ARG A 203 1.15 2.82 10.42
C ARG A 203 0.68 4.24 10.08
N CYS A 204 -0.46 4.39 9.42
CA CYS A 204 -0.92 5.67 8.87
C CYS A 204 -2.15 6.25 9.58
N THR A 205 -3.03 5.45 10.21
CA THR A 205 -4.25 5.98 10.84
C THR A 205 -4.04 6.41 12.30
N HIS A 206 -3.05 5.85 13.00
CA HIS A 206 -2.69 6.22 14.38
C HIS A 206 -1.46 7.12 14.49
N LYS A 207 -1.67 8.45 14.51
CA LYS A 207 -0.60 9.47 14.70
C LYS A 207 0.19 9.37 16.02
N ARG A 208 -0.21 8.53 16.98
CA ARG A 208 0.41 8.43 18.33
C ARG A 208 1.61 7.47 18.44
N ARG A 209 1.94 6.68 17.39
CA ARG A 209 3.06 5.70 17.42
C ARG A 209 4.20 5.98 16.44
N LYS A 210 4.26 7.18 15.83
CA LYS A 210 5.42 7.55 14.99
C LYS A 210 6.55 8.02 15.89
N ILE A 211 7.72 7.41 15.75
CA ILE A 211 8.96 7.92 16.35
C ILE A 211 9.17 9.34 15.77
N PRO A 212 9.48 10.37 16.59
CA PRO A 212 9.66 11.73 16.10
C PRO A 212 10.69 11.78 14.95
N ILE A 213 10.18 12.01 13.73
CA ILE A 213 10.91 11.89 12.45
C ILE A 213 12.08 12.88 12.37
N ARG A 214 12.01 14.02 13.10
CA ARG A 214 12.98 15.13 13.01
C ARG A 214 14.43 14.74 13.30
N HIS A 215 14.70 13.83 14.23
CA HIS A 215 16.09 13.54 14.62
C HIS A 215 16.74 12.35 13.90
N GLN A 216 15.96 11.46 13.28
CA GLN A 216 16.48 10.24 12.65
C GLN A 216 16.68 10.40 11.12
N VAL A 217 15.76 11.09 10.43
CA VAL A 217 15.90 11.34 8.98
C VAL A 217 17.05 12.30 8.70
N GLU A 218 17.27 13.32 9.56
CA GLU A 218 18.41 14.23 9.44
C GLU A 218 19.76 13.54 9.70
N ARG A 219 19.82 12.57 10.61
CA ARG A 219 21.03 11.76 10.84
C ARG A 219 21.32 10.83 9.66
N ALA A 220 20.31 10.15 9.12
CA ALA A 220 20.45 9.35 7.90
C ALA A 220 20.77 10.21 6.65
N ALA A 221 20.38 11.49 6.65
CA ALA A 221 20.71 12.44 5.58
C ALA A 221 22.11 13.07 5.70
N LYS A 222 22.75 13.02 6.87
CA LYS A 222 24.11 13.55 7.11
C LYS A 222 25.23 12.50 7.07
N THR A 223 24.91 11.21 6.92
CA THR A 223 25.90 10.12 6.98
C THR A 223 26.30 9.59 5.59
N ARG A 224 26.33 10.44 4.56
CA ARG A 224 27.03 10.18 3.29
C ARG A 224 27.71 11.44 2.80
#